data_AF-A0A845SS98-F1
#
_entry.id   AF-A0A845SS98-F1
#
_cell.length_a   1.000
_cell.length_b   1.000
_cell.length_c   1.000
_cell.angle_alpha   90.00
_cell.angle_beta   90.00
_cell.angle_gamma   90.00
#
_symmetry.space_group_name_H-M   'P 1'
#
loop_
_entity.id
_entity.type
_entity.pdbx_description
1 polymer ?
#
loop_
_entity_poly.entity_id
_entity_poly.type
_entity_poly.pdbx_seq_one_letter_code
_entity_poly.pdbx_strand_id
1 'polypeptide(L)'
;MKRARKYQAAALDAMERDFPDEQVFTYAPHAYLPEIINDAEPAARRMVLQYGLEVLRHCSGLIICGPVISAGMQAEIDFAKEHNIPLYRFMDGKIEFVEGAMLRKSSENLGVLTKQME
;
A
#
# COMPACT_ATOMS: atom_id res chain seq x y z
N MET A 1 -3.77 -3.92 16.35
CA MET A 1 -2.80 -4.90 15.83
C MET A 1 -3.44 -6.08 15.10
N LYS A 2 -4.19 -6.99 15.75
CA LYS A 2 -4.77 -8.20 15.09
C LYS A 2 -5.55 -7.92 13.79
N ARG A 3 -6.33 -6.83 13.74
CA ARG A 3 -7.10 -6.44 12.54
C ARG A 3 -6.21 -6.00 11.38
N ALA A 4 -5.13 -5.26 11.64
CA ALA A 4 -4.22 -4.77 10.60
C ALA A 4 -3.52 -5.92 9.88
N ARG A 5 -3.05 -6.94 10.61
CA ARG A 5 -2.47 -8.16 10.01
C ARG A 5 -3.48 -8.91 9.15
N LYS A 6 -4.73 -9.02 9.61
CA LYS A 6 -5.80 -9.65 8.82
C LYS A 6 -6.05 -8.89 7.51
N TYR A 7 -6.08 -7.56 7.55
CA TYR A 7 -6.22 -6.75 6.35
C TYR A 7 -5.04 -6.90 5.39
N GLN A 8 -3.81 -6.91 5.91
CA GLN A 8 -2.62 -7.13 5.08
C GLN A 8 -2.69 -8.47 4.33
N ALA A 9 -3.00 -9.56 5.03
CA ALA A 9 -3.14 -10.88 4.41
C ALA A 9 -4.27 -10.90 3.37
N ALA A 10 -5.45 -10.36 3.70
CA ALA A 10 -6.57 -10.35 2.77
C ALA A 10 -6.33 -9.44 1.54
N ALA A 11 -5.58 -8.35 1.70
CA ALA A 11 -5.16 -7.49 0.60
C ALA A 11 -4.13 -8.19 -0.28
N LEU A 12 -3.19 -8.95 0.30
CA LEU A 12 -2.25 -9.77 -0.45
C LEU A 12 -2.99 -10.81 -1.31
N ASP A 13 -3.89 -11.57 -0.70
CA ASP A 13 -4.70 -12.57 -1.40
C ASP A 13 -5.51 -11.95 -2.56
N ALA A 14 -5.98 -10.71 -2.41
CA ALA A 14 -6.69 -10.01 -3.47
C ALA A 14 -5.76 -9.59 -4.61
N MET A 15 -4.62 -8.99 -4.29
CA MET A 15 -3.65 -8.56 -5.28
C MET A 15 -3.03 -9.74 -6.05
N GLU A 16 -2.73 -10.86 -5.39
CA GLU A 16 -2.23 -12.07 -6.06
C GLU A 16 -3.24 -12.65 -7.07
N ARG A 17 -4.55 -12.57 -6.77
CA ARG A 17 -5.58 -12.96 -7.74
C ARG A 17 -5.68 -12.00 -8.92
N ASP A 18 -5.54 -10.71 -8.67
CA ASP A 18 -5.66 -9.69 -9.71
C ASP A 18 -4.41 -9.62 -10.60
N PHE A 19 -3.23 -9.97 -10.05
CA PHE A 19 -1.92 -9.99 -10.70
C PHE A 19 -1.24 -11.37 -10.58
N PRO A 20 -1.81 -12.44 -11.18
CA PRO A 20 -1.35 -13.81 -10.97
C PRO A 20 0.04 -14.11 -11.56
N ASP A 21 0.50 -13.30 -12.51
CA ASP A 21 1.79 -13.44 -13.17
C ASP A 21 2.87 -12.53 -12.56
N GLU A 22 2.52 -11.75 -11.52
CA GLU A 22 3.43 -10.83 -10.85
C GLU A 22 3.79 -11.33 -9.45
N GLN A 23 5.00 -11.01 -9.01
CA GLN A 23 5.34 -11.17 -7.61
C GLN A 23 4.80 -9.99 -6.81
N VAL A 24 3.86 -10.26 -5.90
CA VAL A 24 3.22 -9.23 -5.08
C VAL A 24 3.66 -9.35 -3.62
N PHE A 25 3.92 -8.19 -3.00
CA PHE A 25 4.16 -8.09 -1.56
C PHE A 25 3.30 -6.98 -0.98
N THR A 26 2.80 -7.21 0.24
CA THR A 26 2.12 -6.17 1.02
C THR A 26 2.84 -5.94 2.34
N TYR A 27 2.94 -4.68 2.74
CA TYR A 27 3.57 -4.29 3.99
C TYR A 27 2.62 -3.39 4.79
N ALA A 28 2.38 -3.75 6.05
CA ALA A 28 1.62 -2.91 6.98
C ALA A 28 2.50 -2.55 8.18
N PRO A 29 3.32 -1.47 8.11
CA PRO A 29 4.24 -1.10 9.18
C PRO A 29 3.53 -0.96 10.53
N HIS A 30 2.34 -0.36 10.52
CA HIS A 30 1.46 -0.19 11.67
C HIS A 30 0.94 -1.48 12.32
N ALA A 31 1.08 -2.64 11.66
CA ALA A 31 0.68 -3.94 12.21
C ALA A 31 1.76 -4.62 13.07
N TYR A 32 3.01 -4.14 13.00
CA TYR A 32 4.16 -4.76 13.66
C TYR A 32 5.00 -3.79 14.47
N LEU A 33 5.27 -2.58 13.96
CA LEU A 33 6.20 -1.64 14.61
C LEU A 33 5.78 -1.24 16.03
N PRO A 34 4.48 -1.04 16.34
CA PRO A 34 4.07 -0.72 17.71
C PRO A 34 4.24 -1.87 18.71
N GLU A 35 4.50 -3.11 18.26
CA GLU A 35 4.84 -4.24 19.15
C GLU A 35 6.33 -4.24 19.53
N ILE A 36 7.16 -3.51 18.78
CA ILE A 36 8.62 -3.48 18.90
C ILE A 36 9.09 -2.14 19.47
N ILE A 37 8.35 -1.06 19.19
CA ILE A 37 8.72 0.31 19.53
C ILE A 37 7.65 0.94 20.44
N ASN A 38 8.09 1.51 21.56
CA ASN A 38 7.22 2.19 22.51
C ASN A 38 6.67 3.50 21.92
N ASP A 39 5.46 3.44 21.40
CA ASP A 39 4.76 4.58 20.77
C ASP A 39 4.32 5.67 21.76
N ALA A 40 4.49 5.46 23.08
CA ALA A 40 4.29 6.52 24.07
C ALA A 40 5.44 7.52 24.11
N GLU A 41 6.63 7.15 23.61
CA GLU A 41 7.78 8.05 23.52
C GLU A 41 7.70 8.87 22.22
N PRO A 42 7.57 10.21 22.29
CA PRO A 42 7.36 11.05 21.11
C PRO A 42 8.46 10.90 20.04
N ALA A 43 9.72 10.72 20.43
CA ALA A 43 10.81 10.52 19.48
C ALA A 43 10.70 9.19 18.74
N ALA A 44 10.36 8.12 19.47
CA ALA A 44 10.18 6.78 18.91
C ALA A 44 8.98 6.73 17.94
N ARG A 45 7.86 7.36 18.33
CA ARG A 45 6.68 7.54 17.46
C ARG A 45 7.02 8.24 16.14
N ARG A 46 7.79 9.33 16.19
CA ARG A 46 8.23 10.05 14.99
C ARG A 46 9.08 9.16 14.09
N MET A 47 10.02 8.39 14.64
CA MET A 47 10.84 7.46 13.86
C MET A 47 9.98 6.39 13.16
N VAL A 48 9.02 5.80 13.87
CA VAL A 48 8.10 4.79 13.29
C VAL A 48 7.32 5.35 12.11
N LEU A 49 6.80 6.57 12.24
CA LEU A 49 6.06 7.24 11.16
C LEU A 49 6.96 7.52 9.96
N GLN A 50 8.15 8.09 10.18
CA GLN A 50 9.10 8.37 9.10
C GLN A 50 9.54 7.11 8.37
N TYR A 51 9.78 6.02 9.11
CA TYR A 51 10.10 4.73 8.52
C TYR A 51 8.96 4.20 7.65
N GLY A 52 7.69 4.30 8.09
CA GLY A 52 6.53 3.90 7.30
C GLY A 52 6.44 4.67 5.98
N LEU A 53 6.65 5.99 6.02
CA LEU A 53 6.67 6.84 4.82
C LEU A 53 7.83 6.50 3.87
N GLU A 54 9.02 6.22 4.42
CA GLU A 54 10.17 5.83 3.60
C GLU A 54 9.94 4.47 2.93
N VAL A 55 9.33 3.50 3.61
CA VAL A 55 8.94 2.24 2.96
C VAL A 55 7.92 2.50 1.85
N LEU A 56 6.89 3.31 2.12
CA LEU A 56 5.85 3.65 1.16
C LEU A 56 6.43 4.30 -0.11
N ARG A 57 7.49 5.09 0.00
CA ARG A 57 8.19 5.71 -1.14
C ARG A 57 8.64 4.68 -2.20
N HIS A 58 8.93 3.45 -1.79
CA HIS A 58 9.39 2.37 -2.67
C HIS A 58 8.26 1.42 -3.09
N CYS A 59 7.02 1.66 -2.65
CA CYS A 59 5.87 0.85 -3.01
C CYS A 59 5.22 1.32 -4.31
N SER A 60 4.69 0.37 -5.07
CA SER A 60 3.95 0.65 -6.31
C SER A 60 2.56 1.25 -6.07
N GLY A 61 2.01 1.15 -4.85
CA GLY A 61 0.70 1.66 -4.50
C GLY A 61 0.41 1.57 -3.01
N LEU A 62 -0.59 2.33 -2.55
CA LEU A 62 -1.09 2.30 -1.17
C LEU A 62 -2.50 1.71 -1.13
N ILE A 63 -2.72 0.70 -0.30
CA ILE A 63 -4.03 0.07 -0.10
C ILE A 63 -4.62 0.50 1.24
N ILE A 64 -5.71 1.27 1.20
CA ILE A 64 -6.43 1.74 2.38
C ILE A 64 -7.37 0.63 2.87
N CYS A 65 -7.11 0.13 4.07
CA CYS A 65 -7.85 -0.96 4.67
C CYS A 65 -8.67 -0.53 5.89
N GLY A 66 -9.91 -0.99 5.95
CA GLY A 66 -10.80 -0.80 7.08
C GLY A 66 -11.59 0.52 7.07
N PRO A 67 -12.55 0.67 8.00
CA PRO A 67 -13.51 1.77 7.98
C PRO A 67 -13.02 3.05 8.67
N VAL A 68 -11.94 2.98 9.45
CA VAL A 68 -11.43 4.11 10.24
C VAL A 68 -10.06 4.52 9.73
N ILE A 69 -9.90 5.79 9.38
CA ILE A 69 -8.61 6.39 9.02
C ILE A 69 -8.03 7.01 10.28
N SER A 70 -6.90 6.47 10.73
CA SER A 70 -6.13 7.07 11.84
C SER A 70 -5.26 8.23 11.34
N ALA A 71 -4.75 9.06 12.25
CA ALA A 71 -3.82 10.13 11.89
C ALA A 71 -2.54 9.62 11.17
N GLY A 72 -2.04 8.43 11.53
CA GLY A 72 -0.91 7.80 10.84
C GLY A 72 -1.26 7.40 9.41
N MET A 73 -2.41 6.75 9.22
CA MET A 73 -2.92 6.40 7.89
C MET A 73 -3.15 7.65 7.03
N GLN A 74 -3.67 8.73 7.62
CA GLN A 74 -3.87 9.98 6.90
C GLN A 74 -2.54 10.54 6.38
N ALA A 75 -1.48 10.51 7.19
CA ALA A 75 -0.15 10.94 6.76
C ALA A 75 0.41 10.09 5.61
N GLU A 76 0.20 8.77 5.62
CA GLU A 76 0.57 7.88 4.51
C GLU A 76 -0.23 8.20 3.23
N ILE A 77 -1.54 8.48 3.35
CA ILE A 77 -2.41 8.86 2.23
C ILE A 77 -1.95 10.18 1.62
N ASP A 78 -1.68 11.19 2.45
CA ASP A 78 -1.26 12.51 1.98
C ASP A 78 0.11 12.44 1.30
N PHE A 79 1.04 11.65 1.87
CA PHE A 79 2.34 11.38 1.25
C PHE A 79 2.22 10.66 -0.09
N ALA A 80 1.35 9.66 -0.20
CA ALA A 80 1.13 8.94 -1.45
C ALA A 80 0.61 9.88 -2.55
N LYS A 81 -0.33 10.78 -2.22
CA LYS A 81 -0.81 11.82 -3.14
C LYS A 81 0.31 12.74 -3.61
N GLU A 82 1.11 13.26 -2.67
CA GLU A 82 2.23 14.16 -2.97
C GLU A 82 3.28 13.50 -3.89
N HIS A 83 3.47 12.19 -3.75
CA HIS A 83 4.42 11.41 -4.53
C HIS A 83 3.84 10.67 -5.74
N ASN A 84 2.58 10.93 -6.10
CA ASN A 84 1.86 10.27 -7.20
C ASN A 84 1.81 8.73 -7.09
N ILE A 85 1.82 8.22 -5.86
CA ILE A 85 1.63 6.79 -5.58
C ILE A 85 0.13 6.51 -5.66
N PRO A 86 -0.32 5.56 -6.50
CA PRO A 86 -1.75 5.28 -6.66
C PRO A 86 -2.39 4.77 -5.37
N LEU A 87 -3.60 5.25 -5.13
CA LEU A 87 -4.41 4.86 -3.99
C LEU A 87 -5.46 3.82 -4.38
N TYR A 88 -5.59 2.84 -3.51
CA TYR A 88 -6.59 1.79 -3.59
C TYR A 88 -7.33 1.66 -2.28
N ARG A 89 -8.53 1.07 -2.32
CA ARG A 89 -9.32 0.74 -1.13
C ARG A 89 -9.64 -0.74 -1.13
N PHE A 90 -9.44 -1.38 0.01
CA PHE A 90 -9.86 -2.76 0.23
C PHE A 90 -11.25 -2.81 0.86
N MET A 91 -12.22 -3.35 0.13
CA MET A 91 -13.61 -3.54 0.56
C MET A 91 -14.12 -4.91 0.12
N ASP A 92 -14.73 -5.65 1.03
CA ASP A 92 -15.40 -6.93 0.77
C ASP A 92 -14.58 -7.94 -0.07
N GLY A 93 -13.28 -8.03 0.22
CA GLY A 93 -12.38 -8.97 -0.45
C GLY A 93 -11.84 -8.50 -1.80
N LYS A 94 -12.15 -7.26 -2.20
CA LYS A 94 -11.75 -6.65 -3.47
C LYS A 94 -10.89 -5.42 -3.25
N ILE A 95 -10.04 -5.13 -4.23
CA ILE A 95 -9.23 -3.92 -4.32
C ILE A 95 -9.87 -3.02 -5.37
N GLU A 96 -10.27 -1.82 -4.97
CA GLU A 96 -10.86 -0.83 -5.85
C GLU A 96 -9.91 0.37 -5.98
N PHE A 97 -9.72 0.83 -7.21
CA PHE A 97 -8.93 2.02 -7.49
C PHE A 97 -9.65 3.27 -6.98
N VAL A 98 -8.90 4.15 -6.32
CA VAL A 98 -9.41 5.43 -5.80
C VAL A 98 -8.90 6.58 -6.65
N GLU A 99 -7.58 6.74 -6.78
CA GLU A 99 -6.95 7.84 -7.52
C GLU A 99 -5.47 7.58 -7.82
N GLY A 100 -4.89 8.40 -8.70
CA GLY A 100 -3.48 8.31 -9.14
C GLY A 100 -3.27 7.54 -10.45
N ALA A 101 -2.05 7.08 -10.70
CA ALA A 101 -1.73 6.30 -11.90
C ALA A 101 -1.99 4.81 -11.64
N MET A 102 -3.08 4.26 -12.19
CA MET A 102 -3.45 2.86 -11.99
C MET A 102 -2.33 1.90 -12.39
N LEU A 103 -1.99 0.98 -11.48
CA LEU A 103 -1.11 -0.16 -11.72
C LEU A 103 -1.61 -1.00 -12.90
N ARG A 104 -0.66 -1.43 -13.73
CA ARG A 104 -0.87 -2.27 -14.90
C ARG A 104 -0.02 -3.51 -14.80
N LYS A 105 -0.48 -4.60 -15.40
CA LYS A 105 0.31 -5.83 -15.49
C LYS A 105 1.51 -5.60 -16.40
N SER A 106 2.62 -6.27 -16.13
CA SER A 106 3.81 -6.21 -16.99
C SER A 106 3.49 -6.60 -18.44
N SER A 107 2.63 -7.62 -18.62
CA SER A 107 2.13 -8.08 -19.92
C SER A 107 1.35 -7.00 -20.71
N GLU A 108 0.65 -6.11 -20.02
CA GLU A 108 -0.10 -5.00 -20.64
C GLU A 108 0.83 -3.86 -21.09
N ASN A 109 1.95 -3.67 -20.39
CA ASN A 109 2.98 -2.69 -20.81
C ASN A 109 3.80 -3.16 -22.02
N LEU A 110 4.04 -4.48 -22.17
CA LEU A 110 4.75 -5.03 -23.33
C LEU A 110 4.00 -4.81 -24.65
N GLY A 111 2.67 -4.86 -24.64
CA GLY A 111 1.84 -4.68 -25.84
C GLY A 111 1.85 -3.25 -26.41
N VAL A 112 2.30 -2.26 -25.65
CA VAL A 112 2.45 -0.87 -26.11
C VAL A 112 3.79 -0.67 -26.82
N LEU A 113 4.86 -1.31 -26.32
CA LEU A 113 6.20 -1.21 -26.91
C LEU A 113 6.28 -1.89 -28.29
N THR A 114 5.56 -2.98 -28.50
CA THR A 114 5.54 -3.68 -29.81
C THR A 114 4.76 -2.92 -30.88
N LYS A 115 3.81 -2.05 -30.53
CA LYS A 115 3.03 -1.25 -31.50
C LYS A 115 3.71 0.04 -31.95
N GLN A 116 4.83 0.44 -31.36
CA GLN A 116 5.59 1.63 -31.78
C GLN A 116 6.72 1.31 -32.78
N MET A 117 6.81 0.06 -33.25
CA MET A 117 7.84 -0.40 -34.19
C MET A 117 7.30 -0.79 -35.58
N GLU A 118 6.05 -0.44 -35.92
CA GLU A 118 5.46 -0.62 -37.25
C GLU A 118 5.23 0.72 -37.97
#